data_AF-A0A3B9Y6B4-F1
#
_entry.id   AF-A0A3B9Y6B4-F1
#
_cell.length_a   1.000
_cell.length_b   1.000
_cell.length_c   1.000
_cell.angle_alpha   90.00
_cell.angle_beta   90.00
_cell.angle_gamma   90.00
#
_symmetry.space_group_name_H-M   'P 1'
#
loop_
_entity.id
_entity.type
_entity.pdbx_description
1 polymer ?
#
loop_
_entity_poly.entity_id
_entity_poly.type
_entity_poly.pdbx_seq_one_letter_code
_entity_poly.pdbx_strand_id
1 'polypeptide(L)'
;MMVLDFKLGFSSVIKGKTLIMYRSVSSGTCSNLPGWFSRMILVIGLVCLFMIGTTATSATTYASSASGKPGGNVADPTVRAVDAAEPAVVRIITTLGGHLTVNFSRTSSVTFPQGTGNSYGLQLSGSGTFITAHGDILTADHVINPPHDQALSQYLDDSAAKDVATYINLNAKSGSQVSVDQVDQELKERPTGIDAEL
;
A
#
# COMPACT_ATOMS: atom_id res chain seq x y z
N MET A 1 26.46 -41.30 21.03
CA MET A 1 25.10 -40.79 21.28
C MET A 1 24.57 -40.31 19.93
N MET A 2 23.91 -41.19 19.17
CA MET A 2 22.46 -41.15 18.85
C MET A 2 22.00 -39.79 18.27
N VAL A 3 21.77 -39.63 16.94
CA VAL A 3 20.61 -40.09 16.10
C VAL A 3 19.46 -39.04 16.23
N LEU A 4 18.93 -38.35 15.20
CA LEU A 4 18.28 -38.81 13.95
C LEU A 4 18.23 -37.74 12.84
N ASP A 5 18.30 -38.25 11.60
CA ASP A 5 17.84 -37.68 10.33
C ASP A 5 16.33 -37.37 10.28
N PHE A 6 15.94 -36.38 9.46
CA PHE A 6 14.72 -36.49 8.66
C PHE A 6 14.93 -35.86 7.28
N LYS A 7 15.09 -36.73 6.27
CA LYS A 7 15.29 -36.38 4.86
C LYS A 7 14.07 -36.86 4.08
N LEU A 8 13.31 -35.93 3.51
CA LEU A 8 12.35 -36.22 2.44
C LEU A 8 12.74 -35.40 1.22
N GLY A 9 13.63 -35.98 0.41
CA GLY A 9 13.92 -35.51 -0.94
C GLY A 9 12.97 -36.17 -1.92
N PHE A 10 12.20 -35.36 -2.64
CA PHE A 10 11.49 -35.78 -3.84
C PHE A 10 12.50 -36.25 -4.89
N SER A 11 12.24 -37.40 -5.51
CA SER A 11 12.84 -37.74 -6.81
C SER A 11 11.86 -38.57 -7.62
N SER A 12 11.38 -37.97 -8.71
CA SER A 12 10.69 -38.65 -9.80
C SER A 12 11.74 -39.13 -10.79
N VAL A 13 11.80 -40.44 -11.04
CA VAL A 13 12.47 -41.00 -12.22
C VAL A 13 11.59 -42.09 -12.82
N ILE A 14 11.05 -41.77 -14.00
CA ILE A 14 10.38 -42.71 -14.90
C ILE A 14 11.45 -43.31 -15.81
N LYS A 15 11.74 -44.60 -15.68
CA LYS A 15 12.05 -45.55 -16.77
C LYS A 15 12.62 -46.85 -16.22
N GLY A 16 11.90 -47.94 -16.42
CA GLY A 16 12.42 -49.29 -16.19
C GLY A 16 11.33 -50.32 -16.47
N LYS A 17 11.42 -50.96 -17.64
CA LYS A 17 10.59 -52.12 -17.97
C LYS A 17 10.92 -53.26 -17.00
N THR A 18 9.92 -53.73 -16.27
CA THR A 18 9.90 -55.08 -15.71
C THR A 18 8.59 -55.73 -16.11
N LEU A 19 8.66 -56.71 -17.00
CA LEU A 19 7.56 -57.61 -17.32
C LEU A 19 7.24 -58.42 -16.06
N ILE A 20 6.19 -58.02 -15.35
CA ILE A 20 5.62 -58.82 -14.28
C ILE A 20 4.46 -59.62 -14.89
N MET A 21 4.71 -60.91 -15.02
CA MET A 21 3.74 -61.93 -15.40
C MET A 21 2.62 -61.96 -14.35
N TYR A 22 1.44 -61.42 -14.68
CA TYR A 22 0.26 -61.56 -13.84
C TYR A 22 -0.37 -62.94 -14.12
N ARG A 23 -0.22 -63.84 -13.14
CA ARG A 23 -0.99 -65.08 -13.09
C ARG A 23 -2.45 -64.71 -12.90
N SER A 24 -3.27 -64.94 -13.93
CA SER A 24 -4.71 -64.90 -13.81
C SER A 24 -5.16 -66.02 -12.88
N VAL A 25 -5.52 -65.65 -11.65
CA VAL A 25 -6.40 -66.46 -10.81
C VAL A 25 -7.77 -65.82 -10.92
N SER A 26 -8.60 -66.39 -11.79
CA SER A 26 -10.03 -66.14 -11.80
C SER A 26 -10.62 -66.71 -10.52
N SER A 27 -10.67 -65.92 -9.46
CA SER A 27 -11.53 -66.18 -8.31
C SER A 27 -12.97 -65.98 -8.79
N GLY A 28 -13.68 -67.08 -9.04
CA GLY A 28 -15.10 -67.03 -9.39
C GLY A 28 -15.88 -66.28 -8.32
N THR A 29 -16.40 -65.11 -8.65
CA THR A 29 -17.42 -64.44 -7.84
C THR A 29 -18.77 -65.06 -8.18
N CYS A 30 -19.16 -66.09 -7.44
CA CYS A 30 -20.57 -66.45 -7.31
C CYS A 30 -21.25 -65.43 -6.38
N SER A 31 -21.58 -64.24 -6.88
CA SER A 31 -22.42 -63.29 -6.15
C SER A 31 -23.88 -63.43 -6.57
N ASN A 32 -24.54 -64.48 -6.10
CA ASN A 32 -26.00 -64.46 -5.96
C ASN A 32 -26.37 -63.78 -4.64
N LEU A 33 -26.01 -62.50 -4.49
CA LEU A 33 -26.73 -61.64 -3.56
C LEU A 33 -27.89 -61.03 -4.36
N PRO A 34 -29.15 -61.24 -3.96
CA PRO A 34 -30.28 -60.75 -4.72
C PRO A 34 -30.15 -59.23 -4.89
N GLY A 35 -30.37 -58.73 -6.11
CA GLY A 35 -30.05 -57.34 -6.50
C GLY A 35 -30.72 -56.26 -5.63
N TRP A 36 -31.75 -56.63 -4.86
CA TRP A 36 -32.36 -55.77 -3.86
C TRP A 36 -31.38 -55.37 -2.74
N PHE A 37 -30.46 -56.23 -2.31
CA PHE A 37 -29.46 -55.88 -1.29
C PHE A 37 -28.46 -54.85 -1.80
N SER A 38 -28.02 -55.00 -3.05
CA SER A 38 -27.13 -54.02 -3.70
C SER A 38 -27.82 -52.65 -3.85
N ARG A 39 -29.10 -52.64 -4.20
CA ARG A 39 -29.91 -51.41 -4.27
C ARG A 39 -30.09 -50.76 -2.90
N MET A 40 -30.34 -51.55 -1.85
CA MET A 40 -30.49 -51.03 -0.48
C MET A 40 -29.19 -50.40 0.04
N ILE A 41 -28.03 -51.03 -0.21
CA ILE A 41 -26.73 -50.49 0.20
C ILE A 41 -26.44 -49.14 -0.49
N LEU A 42 -26.80 -49.00 -1.78
CA LEU A 42 -26.60 -47.75 -2.51
C LEU A 42 -27.48 -46.62 -1.96
N VAL A 43 -28.76 -46.90 -1.69
CA VAL A 43 -29.69 -45.91 -1.13
C VAL A 43 -29.28 -45.48 0.27
N ILE A 44 -28.88 -46.43 1.12
CA ILE A 44 -28.38 -46.12 2.48
C ILE A 44 -27.10 -45.28 2.40
N GLY A 45 -26.18 -45.61 1.49
CA GLY A 45 -24.97 -44.81 1.26
C GLY A 45 -25.27 -43.38 0.83
N LEU A 46 -26.23 -43.18 -0.07
CA LEU A 46 -26.62 -41.84 -0.54
C LEU A 46 -27.30 -41.02 0.55
N VAL A 47 -28.16 -41.64 1.37
CA VAL A 47 -28.78 -40.98 2.53
C VAL A 47 -27.74 -40.61 3.59
N CYS A 48 -26.78 -41.49 3.88
CA CYS A 48 -25.68 -41.19 4.79
C CYS A 48 -24.80 -40.03 4.26
N LEU A 49 -24.49 -40.02 2.95
CA LEU A 49 -23.74 -38.93 2.32
C LEU A 49 -24.51 -37.61 2.39
N PHE A 50 -25.83 -37.63 2.20
CA PHE A 50 -26.68 -36.46 2.31
C PHE A 50 -26.71 -35.90 3.74
N MET A 51 -26.83 -36.77 4.75
CA MET A 51 -26.79 -36.37 6.15
C MET A 51 -25.44 -35.77 6.57
N ILE A 52 -24.32 -36.36 6.12
CA ILE A 52 -22.97 -35.80 6.35
C ILE A 52 -22.81 -34.46 5.60
N GLY A 53 -23.37 -34.34 4.40
CA GLY A 53 -23.37 -33.09 3.63
C GLY A 53 -24.08 -31.95 4.35
N THR A 54 -25.22 -32.22 5.00
CA THR A 54 -25.98 -31.19 5.74
C THR A 54 -25.33 -30.72 7.03
N THR A 55 -24.51 -31.56 7.70
CA THR A 55 -23.75 -31.16 8.89
C THR A 55 -22.38 -30.56 8.56
N ALA A 56 -21.86 -30.78 7.34
CA ALA A 56 -20.62 -30.18 6.86
C ALA A 56 -20.80 -28.76 6.27
N THR A 57 -22.03 -28.32 5.98
CA THR A 57 -22.32 -26.98 5.45
C THR A 57 -22.35 -25.85 6.50
N SER A 58 -22.00 -26.12 7.75
CA SER A 58 -21.62 -25.10 8.73
C SER A 58 -20.11 -24.90 8.84
N ALA A 59 -19.35 -25.29 7.82
CA ALA A 59 -17.98 -24.80 7.65
C ALA A 59 -18.05 -23.34 7.19
N THR A 60 -18.07 -22.43 8.17
CA THR A 60 -17.78 -21.02 8.00
C THR A 60 -16.56 -20.89 7.10
N THR A 61 -16.75 -20.39 5.89
CA THR A 61 -15.67 -20.17 4.94
C THR A 61 -14.76 -19.11 5.56
N TYR A 62 -13.62 -19.53 6.09
CA TYR A 62 -12.58 -18.62 6.53
C TYR A 62 -12.06 -17.89 5.29
N ALA A 63 -12.51 -16.66 5.09
CA ALA A 63 -11.83 -15.72 4.21
C ALA A 63 -10.41 -15.54 4.75
N SER A 64 -9.47 -16.20 4.09
CA SER A 64 -8.03 -16.07 4.30
C SER A 64 -7.55 -14.72 3.78
N SER A 65 -6.74 -14.06 4.60
CA SER A 65 -5.75 -13.05 4.21
C SER A 65 -6.24 -11.64 3.90
N ALA A 66 -6.39 -10.82 4.96
CA ALA A 66 -5.97 -9.42 4.95
C ALA A 66 -5.84 -8.92 6.40
N SER A 67 -4.70 -8.31 6.71
CA SER A 67 -4.44 -7.66 7.99
C SER A 67 -5.42 -6.49 8.18
N GLY A 68 -6.28 -6.58 9.21
CA GLY A 68 -7.30 -5.57 9.56
C GLY A 68 -8.66 -5.87 8.92
N LYS A 69 -9.53 -6.62 9.61
CA LYS A 69 -10.89 -6.90 9.12
C LYS A 69 -11.79 -5.67 9.35
N PRO A 70 -12.35 -5.06 8.30
CA PRO A 70 -13.58 -4.28 8.43
C PRO A 70 -14.67 -5.26 8.90
N GLY A 71 -15.41 -4.90 9.94
CA GLY A 71 -16.12 -5.92 10.74
C GLY A 71 -17.03 -5.38 11.82
N GLY A 72 -17.69 -4.24 11.57
CA GLY A 72 -18.79 -3.78 12.42
C GLY A 72 -20.04 -4.64 12.23
N ASN A 73 -21.18 -4.15 12.71
CA ASN A 73 -22.46 -4.82 12.47
C ASN A 73 -22.79 -4.80 10.96
N VAL A 74 -22.54 -5.88 10.23
CA VAL A 74 -22.81 -5.99 8.78
C VAL A 74 -24.29 -5.87 8.39
N ALA A 75 -25.19 -5.91 9.38
CA ALA A 75 -26.60 -5.56 9.20
C ALA A 75 -26.78 -4.04 8.99
N ASP A 76 -25.85 -3.21 9.47
CA ASP A 76 -25.79 -1.79 9.17
C ASP A 76 -25.31 -1.59 7.72
N PRO A 77 -26.14 -1.01 6.84
CA PRO A 77 -25.78 -0.78 5.44
C PRO A 77 -24.57 0.15 5.28
N THR A 78 -24.31 1.04 6.24
CA THR A 78 -23.21 1.99 6.21
C THR A 78 -21.88 1.29 6.45
N VAL A 79 -21.83 0.43 7.48
CA VAL A 79 -20.65 -0.38 7.80
C VAL A 79 -20.32 -1.29 6.61
N ARG A 80 -21.34 -1.97 6.06
CA ARG A 80 -21.14 -2.82 4.89
C ARG A 80 -20.63 -2.07 3.66
N ALA A 81 -21.07 -0.82 3.46
CA ALA A 81 -20.59 0.00 2.35
C ALA A 81 -19.14 0.46 2.54
N VAL A 82 -18.76 0.85 3.76
CA VAL A 82 -17.37 1.22 4.09
C VAL A 82 -16.46 0.00 3.98
N ASP A 83 -16.84 -1.14 4.56
CA ASP A 83 -16.09 -2.39 4.51
C ASP A 83 -15.84 -2.85 3.06
N ALA A 84 -16.80 -2.62 2.16
CA ALA A 84 -16.67 -2.93 0.74
C ALA A 84 -15.78 -1.92 -0.03
N ALA A 85 -15.76 -0.66 0.38
CA ALA A 85 -15.03 0.42 -0.30
C ALA A 85 -13.59 0.60 0.21
N GLU A 86 -13.34 0.36 1.50
CA GLU A 86 -12.06 0.60 2.17
C GLU A 86 -10.84 0.00 1.44
N PRO A 87 -10.87 -1.24 0.92
CA PRO A 87 -9.70 -1.82 0.24
C PRO A 87 -9.29 -1.10 -1.06
N ALA A 88 -10.21 -0.34 -1.65
CA ALA A 88 -9.96 0.43 -2.88
C ALA A 88 -9.51 1.87 -2.60
N VAL A 89 -9.51 2.31 -1.34
CA VAL A 89 -9.09 3.67 -0.94
C VAL A 89 -7.60 3.65 -0.58
N VAL A 90 -6.86 4.57 -1.16
CA VAL A 90 -5.41 4.71 -0.96
C VAL A 90 -5.06 6.07 -0.37
N ARG A 91 -3.96 6.10 0.38
CA ARG A 91 -3.33 7.36 0.80
C ARG A 91 -2.37 7.81 -0.29
N ILE A 92 -2.49 9.07 -0.68
CA ILE A 92 -1.57 9.76 -1.58
C ILE A 92 -0.74 10.73 -0.74
N ILE A 93 0.57 10.73 -0.99
CA ILE A 93 1.52 11.67 -0.39
C ILE A 93 2.21 12.38 -1.54
N THR A 94 2.08 13.70 -1.56
CA THR A 94 2.72 14.56 -2.54
C THR A 94 3.79 15.37 -1.84
N THR A 95 5.00 15.30 -2.37
CA THR A 95 6.16 16.02 -1.85
C THR A 95 6.61 17.03 -2.88
N LEU A 96 6.64 18.30 -2.49
CA LEU A 96 7.18 19.39 -3.29
C LEU A 96 8.47 19.90 -2.65
N GLY A 97 9.40 20.32 -3.50
CA GLY A 97 10.60 21.03 -3.08
C GLY A 97 10.50 22.49 -3.51
N GLY A 98 10.59 23.42 -2.56
CA GLY A 98 10.65 24.85 -2.86
C GLY A 98 12.05 25.43 -2.73
N HIS A 99 12.34 26.45 -3.52
CA HIS A 99 13.55 27.25 -3.41
C HIS A 99 13.20 28.73 -3.33
N LEU A 100 14.02 29.49 -2.62
CA LEU A 100 13.90 30.95 -2.58
C LEU A 100 15.18 31.59 -3.13
N THR A 101 15.06 32.34 -4.22
CA THR A 101 16.16 33.16 -4.74
C THR A 101 16.02 34.60 -4.25
N VAL A 102 16.97 35.03 -3.42
CA VAL A 102 17.05 36.39 -2.90
C VAL A 102 18.10 37.18 -3.68
N ASN A 103 17.72 38.35 -4.16
CA ASN A 103 18.61 39.28 -4.86
C ASN A 103 19.15 40.31 -3.85
N PHE A 104 20.40 40.15 -3.42
CA PHE A 104 21.05 41.07 -2.48
C PHE A 104 21.63 42.32 -3.16
N SER A 105 21.95 42.24 -4.46
CA SER A 105 22.34 43.39 -5.26
C SER A 105 21.96 43.17 -6.73
N ARG A 106 22.12 44.18 -7.59
CA ARG A 106 21.82 44.07 -9.03
C ARG A 106 22.59 42.95 -9.75
N THR A 107 23.67 42.45 -9.15
CA THR A 107 24.54 41.42 -9.74
C THR A 107 24.77 40.24 -8.81
N SER A 108 24.10 40.19 -7.65
CA SER A 108 24.28 39.12 -6.67
C SER A 108 22.92 38.58 -6.23
N SER A 109 22.69 37.34 -6.62
CA SER A 109 21.53 36.54 -6.26
C SER A 109 22.00 35.26 -5.58
N VAL A 110 21.23 34.81 -4.60
CA VAL A 110 21.56 33.62 -3.82
C VAL A 110 20.30 32.80 -3.66
N THR A 111 20.37 31.54 -4.07
CA THR A 111 19.26 30.58 -3.92
C THR A 111 19.43 29.81 -2.62
N PHE A 112 18.32 29.69 -1.89
CA PHE A 112 18.18 29.00 -0.62
C PHE A 112 17.20 27.82 -0.77
N PRO A 113 17.39 26.72 -0.01
CA PRO A 113 18.45 26.51 1.00
C PRO A 113 19.81 26.20 0.35
N GLN A 114 20.91 26.62 1.00
CA GLN A 114 22.28 26.36 0.51
C GLN A 114 22.78 25.00 1.02
N GLY A 115 23.15 24.07 0.13
CA GLY A 115 23.75 22.76 0.48
C GLY A 115 23.25 21.60 -0.41
N THR A 116 23.65 20.36 -0.12
CA THR A 116 23.35 19.18 -0.95
C THR A 116 21.97 18.58 -0.65
N GLY A 117 21.13 18.42 -1.68
CA GLY A 117 19.77 17.85 -1.57
C GLY A 117 18.70 18.81 -1.05
N ASN A 118 18.98 20.12 -1.09
CA ASN A 118 18.28 21.10 -0.29
C ASN A 118 17.19 21.82 -1.08
N SER A 119 15.94 21.45 -0.82
CA SER A 119 14.75 22.24 -1.08
C SER A 119 13.95 22.34 0.22
N TYR A 120 13.19 23.41 0.42
CA TYR A 120 12.19 23.43 1.49
C TYR A 120 11.12 22.37 1.16
N GLY A 121 11.12 21.28 1.92
CA GLY A 121 10.22 20.17 1.69
C GLY A 121 8.82 20.50 2.17
N LEU A 122 7.86 20.54 1.26
CA LEU A 122 6.45 20.57 1.58
C LEU A 122 5.85 19.18 1.33
N GLN A 123 5.06 18.70 2.28
CA GLN A 123 4.32 17.46 2.14
C GLN A 123 2.83 17.70 2.30
N LEU A 124 2.06 17.27 1.30
CA LEU A 124 0.61 17.20 1.36
C LEU A 124 0.18 15.73 1.38
N SER A 125 -0.86 15.41 2.16
CA SER A 125 -1.47 14.08 2.14
C SER A 125 -2.94 14.20 1.78
N GLY A 126 -3.38 13.32 0.88
CA GLY A 126 -4.77 13.18 0.49
C GLY A 126 -5.15 11.71 0.35
N SER A 127 -6.39 11.47 -0.05
CA SER A 127 -6.90 10.15 -0.38
C SER A 127 -7.23 10.05 -1.86
N GLY A 128 -7.03 8.87 -2.44
CA GLY A 128 -7.53 8.51 -3.74
C GLY A 128 -8.29 7.19 -3.69
N THR A 129 -8.93 6.83 -4.79
CA THR A 129 -9.60 5.53 -4.94
C THR A 129 -9.25 4.89 -6.28
N PHE A 130 -9.01 3.58 -6.29
CA PHE A 130 -8.85 2.83 -7.53
C PHE A 130 -10.17 2.79 -8.30
N ILE A 131 -10.17 3.31 -9.52
CA ILE A 131 -11.32 3.30 -10.42
C ILE A 131 -11.23 2.18 -11.47
N THR A 132 -10.06 1.58 -11.65
CA THR A 132 -9.87 0.41 -12.52
C THR A 132 -9.02 -0.66 -11.87
N ALA A 133 -9.20 -1.92 -12.31
CA ALA A 133 -8.37 -3.05 -11.90
C ALA A 133 -6.92 -2.97 -12.41
N HIS A 134 -6.62 -2.02 -13.29
CA HIS A 134 -5.29 -1.79 -13.86
C HIS A 134 -4.46 -0.80 -13.06
N GLY A 135 -5.03 -0.18 -12.01
CA GLY A 135 -4.33 0.72 -11.12
C GLY A 135 -4.57 2.21 -11.38
N ASP A 136 -5.62 2.57 -12.15
CA ASP A 136 -6.00 3.97 -12.30
C ASP A 136 -6.61 4.49 -10.99
N ILE A 137 -6.13 5.63 -10.51
CA ILE A 137 -6.54 6.23 -9.23
C ILE A 137 -7.22 7.58 -9.50
N LEU A 138 -8.42 7.76 -8.97
CA LEU A 138 -9.10 9.05 -8.91
C LEU A 138 -8.76 9.75 -7.60
N THR A 139 -8.31 11.00 -7.69
CA THR A 139 -7.98 11.86 -6.56
C THR A 139 -8.37 13.31 -6.87
N ALA A 140 -8.45 14.15 -5.85
CA ALA A 140 -8.60 15.58 -6.05
C ALA A 140 -7.34 16.20 -6.66
N ASP A 141 -7.52 17.22 -7.50
CA ASP A 141 -6.43 17.92 -8.19
C ASP A 141 -5.41 18.50 -7.19
N HIS A 142 -5.89 19.19 -6.14
CA HIS A 142 -5.03 19.79 -5.13
C HIS A 142 -4.14 18.78 -4.38
N VAL A 143 -4.47 17.48 -4.41
CA VAL A 143 -3.62 16.44 -3.79
C VAL A 143 -2.38 16.23 -4.63
N ILE A 144 -2.47 16.32 -5.95
CA ILE A 144 -1.36 16.09 -6.90
C ILE A 144 -0.67 17.40 -7.27
N ASN A 145 -1.44 18.49 -7.35
CA ASN A 145 -0.98 19.83 -7.65
C ASN A 145 -1.45 20.80 -6.55
N PRO A 146 -0.76 20.83 -5.40
CA PRO A 146 -1.08 21.75 -4.31
C PRO A 146 -1.18 23.19 -4.81
N PRO A 147 -2.13 23.99 -4.30
CA PRO A 147 -2.28 25.38 -4.73
C PRO A 147 -1.02 26.18 -4.42
N HIS A 148 -0.53 26.94 -5.40
CA HIS A 148 0.58 27.87 -5.25
C HIS A 148 0.06 29.22 -4.75
N ASP A 149 -0.59 29.19 -3.59
CA ASP A 149 -1.23 30.37 -3.01
C ASP A 149 -0.29 31.14 -2.05
N GLN A 150 -0.82 32.22 -1.48
CA GLN A 150 -0.09 33.05 -0.53
C GLN A 150 0.36 32.26 0.72
N ALA A 151 -0.38 31.22 1.13
CA ALA A 151 -0.01 30.44 2.30
C ALA A 151 1.22 29.58 2.01
N LEU A 152 1.35 29.05 0.79
CA LEU A 152 2.57 28.37 0.35
C LEU A 152 3.77 29.34 0.30
N SER A 153 3.58 30.52 -0.28
CA SER A 153 4.65 31.54 -0.32
C SER A 153 5.08 31.93 1.10
N GLN A 154 4.12 32.14 2.02
CA GLN A 154 4.41 32.43 3.43
C GLN A 154 5.19 31.30 4.11
N TYR A 155 4.84 30.03 3.85
CA TYR A 155 5.58 28.89 4.38
C TYR A 155 7.04 28.88 3.90
N LEU A 156 7.27 29.19 2.62
CA LEU A 156 8.62 29.29 2.06
C LEU A 156 9.40 30.47 2.64
N ASP A 157 8.75 31.63 2.79
CA ASP A 157 9.36 32.82 3.38
C ASP A 157 9.76 32.56 4.85
N ASP A 158 8.85 32.00 5.66
CA ASP A 158 9.10 31.62 7.06
C ASP A 158 10.27 30.63 7.17
N SER A 159 10.28 29.62 6.28
CA SER A 159 11.33 28.58 6.27
C SER A 159 12.68 29.15 5.85
N ALA A 160 12.69 30.07 4.89
CA ALA A 160 13.89 30.64 4.32
C ALA A 160 14.49 31.79 5.15
N ALA A 161 13.68 32.51 5.94
CA ALA A 161 14.12 33.65 6.74
C ALA A 161 15.34 33.32 7.61
N LYS A 162 15.35 32.12 8.21
CA LYS A 162 16.48 31.64 9.02
C LYS A 162 17.76 31.47 8.21
N ASP A 163 17.67 30.87 7.03
CA ASP A 163 18.83 30.59 6.17
C ASP A 163 19.37 31.88 5.56
N VAL A 164 18.48 32.78 5.15
CA VAL A 164 18.81 34.11 4.63
C VAL A 164 19.49 34.95 5.71
N ALA A 165 18.95 35.02 6.93
CA ALA A 165 19.57 35.74 8.04
C ALA A 165 20.96 35.17 8.38
N THR A 166 21.09 33.84 8.39
CA THR A 166 22.37 33.17 8.60
C THR A 166 23.37 33.55 7.51
N TYR A 167 22.95 33.54 6.24
CA TYR A 167 23.80 33.94 5.13
C TYR A 167 24.23 35.40 5.19
N ILE A 168 23.31 36.33 5.49
CA ILE A 168 23.63 37.76 5.63
C ILE A 168 24.66 37.93 6.74
N ASN A 169 24.45 37.32 7.90
CA ASN A 169 25.34 37.47 9.06
C ASN A 169 26.74 36.86 8.81
N LEU A 170 26.83 35.78 8.02
CA LEU A 170 28.12 35.20 7.62
C LEU A 170 28.88 36.06 6.60
N ASN A 171 28.17 36.81 5.76
CA ASN A 171 28.76 37.62 4.68
C ASN A 171 28.82 39.13 5.00
N ALA A 172 28.26 39.56 6.14
CA ALA A 172 28.25 40.95 6.55
C ALA A 172 29.64 41.43 7.00
N LYS A 173 29.98 42.68 6.64
CA LYS A 173 31.15 43.36 7.20
C LYS A 173 30.87 43.73 8.66
N SER A 174 31.89 43.59 9.53
CA SER A 174 31.78 43.75 10.98
C SER A 174 30.92 44.96 11.39
N GLY A 175 29.81 44.69 12.09
CA GLY A 175 28.95 45.73 12.70
C GLY A 175 27.48 45.74 12.26
N SER A 176 27.10 44.99 11.22
CA SER A 176 25.70 44.87 10.78
C SER A 176 25.23 43.43 10.93
N GLN A 177 24.43 43.15 11.97
CA GLN A 177 23.76 41.87 12.16
C GLN A 177 22.27 42.04 11.92
N VAL A 178 21.66 41.08 11.23
CA VAL A 178 20.22 41.06 10.95
C VAL A 178 19.59 39.89 11.70
N SER A 179 18.47 40.13 12.37
CA SER A 179 17.71 39.06 13.05
C SER A 179 16.86 38.29 12.06
N VAL A 180 16.44 37.08 12.43
CA VAL A 180 15.51 36.27 11.62
C VAL A 180 14.18 37.01 11.42
N ASP A 181 13.66 37.66 12.47
CA ASP A 181 12.40 38.40 12.40
C ASP A 181 12.45 39.60 11.44
N GLN A 182 13.61 40.27 11.35
CA GLN A 182 13.81 41.37 10.40
C GLN A 182 13.78 40.87 8.96
N VAL A 183 14.45 39.75 8.69
CA VAL A 183 14.44 39.13 7.36
C VAL A 183 13.05 38.60 7.01
N ASP A 184 12.37 37.95 7.96
CA ASP A 184 11.02 37.44 7.79
C ASP A 184 10.03 38.54 7.41
N GLN A 185 10.10 39.68 8.10
CA GLN A 185 9.27 40.84 7.77
C GLN A 185 9.58 41.42 6.38
N GLU A 186 10.86 41.53 6.01
CA GLU A 186 11.26 42.00 4.66
C GLU A 186 10.81 41.06 3.54
N LEU A 187 10.84 39.74 3.77
CA LEU A 187 10.37 38.75 2.80
C LEU A 187 8.84 38.85 2.62
N LYS A 188 8.09 39.01 3.72
CA LYS A 188 6.62 39.14 3.71
C LYS A 188 6.11 40.44 3.09
N GLU A 189 6.87 41.53 3.20
CA GLU A 189 6.53 42.84 2.62
C GLU A 189 6.89 42.95 1.13
N ARG A 190 7.47 41.90 0.51
CA ARG A 190 7.83 41.90 -0.91
C ARG A 190 6.57 42.01 -1.80
N PRO A 191 6.56 42.89 -2.83
CA PRO A 191 5.45 42.94 -3.78
C PRO A 191 5.31 41.59 -4.50
N THR A 192 4.11 40.99 -4.42
CA THR A 192 3.73 39.61 -4.81
C THR A 192 3.71 39.34 -6.32
N GLY A 193 4.61 39.95 -7.10
CA GLY A 193 4.70 39.81 -8.55
C GLY A 193 5.88 38.97 -9.06
N ILE A 194 6.52 38.16 -8.21
CA ILE A 194 7.60 37.26 -8.62
C ILE A 194 7.20 35.84 -8.22
N ASP A 195 6.73 35.14 -9.24
CA ASP A 195 6.39 33.72 -9.29
C ASP A 195 7.43 32.90 -8.54
N ALA A 196 7.01 32.20 -7.48
CA ALA A 196 7.80 31.13 -6.89
C ALA A 196 7.84 30.00 -7.92
N GLU A 197 8.99 29.80 -8.58
CA GLU A 197 9.22 28.59 -9.36
C GLU A 197 9.36 27.41 -8.40
N LEU A 198 8.41 26.48 -8.50
CA LEU A 198 8.47 25.12 -7.96
C LEU A 198 9.16 24.19 -8.95
#